data_AF-A0AAF0XK37-F1
#
_entry.id   AF-A0AAF0XK37-F1
#
_cell.length_a   1.000
_cell.length_b   1.000
_cell.length_c   1.000
_cell.angle_alpha   90.00
_cell.angle_beta   90.00
_cell.angle_gamma   90.00
#
_symmetry.space_group_name_H-M   'P 1'
#
loop_
_entity.id
_entity.type
_entity.pdbx_description
1 polymer ?
#
loop_
_entity_poly.entity_id
_entity_poly.type
_entity_poly.pdbx_seq_one_letter_code
_entity_poly.pdbx_strand_id
1 'polypeptide(L)'
;MKEAILEILLVSAKGLKRTNLVGKHSYFVIIECGTKVGTSKISKANHKEILWNGKFLFVFPTSEWQNITHLKLKIIEAEYFTDGRFVGETIINLKGLMVEGNDKGVIELKPTPYNVVLEDDSYKGEIKLGLKFIKNGDCETKRRESAAEGENSGSICNTIMKVWSMTWCSILYFCRKTSYDYKQKEN
;
A
#
# COMPACT_ATOMS: atom_id res chain seq x y z
N MET A 1 -8.69 -20.86 2.85
CA MET A 1 -9.67 -19.77 2.99
C MET A 1 -9.54 -18.88 1.77
N LYS A 2 -10.65 -18.39 1.19
CA LYS A 2 -10.58 -17.47 0.04
C LYS A 2 -10.09 -16.11 0.55
N GLU A 3 -9.09 -15.55 -0.10
CA GLU A 3 -8.44 -14.29 0.28
C GLU A 3 -8.73 -13.21 -0.76
N ALA A 4 -8.63 -11.96 -0.34
CA ALA A 4 -8.77 -10.80 -1.20
C ALA A 4 -7.58 -9.88 -0.94
N ILE A 5 -6.97 -9.40 -2.02
CA ILE A 5 -5.76 -8.59 -1.97
C ILE A 5 -6.10 -7.20 -2.50
N LEU A 6 -5.82 -6.20 -1.68
CA LEU A 6 -5.81 -4.79 -2.07
C LEU A 6 -4.38 -4.31 -2.17
N GLU A 7 -3.97 -4.00 -3.38
CA GLU A 7 -2.70 -3.38 -3.71
C GLU A 7 -2.89 -1.87 -3.86
N ILE A 8 -2.12 -1.08 -3.11
CA ILE A 8 -2.12 0.38 -3.15
C ILE A 8 -0.77 0.85 -3.70
N LEU A 9 -0.81 1.61 -4.80
CA LEU A 9 0.37 2.28 -5.35
C LEU A 9 0.31 3.77 -4.96
N LEU A 10 1.01 4.14 -3.90
CA LEU A 10 1.14 5.54 -3.46
C LEU A 10 2.23 6.23 -4.31
N VAL A 11 1.82 7.19 -5.14
CA VAL A 11 2.74 7.85 -6.08
C VAL A 11 3.27 9.14 -5.47
N SER A 12 2.42 10.13 -5.30
CA SER A 12 2.84 11.48 -4.94
C SER A 12 1.74 12.30 -4.26
N ALA A 13 2.08 13.47 -3.72
CA ALA A 13 1.12 14.48 -3.31
C ALA A 13 1.58 15.88 -3.73
N LYS A 14 0.61 16.77 -3.99
CA LYS A 14 0.82 18.14 -4.43
C LYS A 14 -0.15 19.09 -3.73
N GLY A 15 0.15 20.37 -3.77
CA GLY A 15 -0.77 21.41 -3.30
C GLY A 15 -0.86 21.58 -1.79
N LEU A 16 -0.19 20.75 -0.97
CA LEU A 16 -0.29 20.72 0.50
C LEU A 16 0.25 21.96 1.25
N LYS A 17 0.45 23.10 0.57
CA LYS A 17 1.21 24.25 1.07
C LYS A 17 0.68 24.74 2.43
N ARG A 18 1.57 24.76 3.42
CA ARG A 18 1.92 25.99 4.13
C ARG A 18 3.05 26.63 3.32
N THR A 19 3.04 27.94 3.14
CA THR A 19 4.08 28.74 2.50
C THR A 19 5.49 28.17 2.76
N ASN A 20 6.24 27.80 1.71
CA ASN A 20 7.66 27.34 1.71
C ASN A 20 7.96 25.83 1.87
N LEU A 21 7.32 24.97 1.07
CA LEU A 21 7.59 23.52 0.97
C LEU A 21 8.97 23.11 0.40
N VAL A 22 9.96 24.01 0.26
CA VAL A 22 11.24 23.65 -0.37
C VAL A 22 12.18 23.03 0.68
N GLY A 23 12.42 21.72 0.58
CA GLY A 23 13.56 21.01 1.19
C GLY A 23 13.61 20.85 2.71
N LYS A 24 12.84 21.64 3.47
CA LYS A 24 12.85 21.60 4.95
C LYS A 24 11.88 20.58 5.54
N HIS A 25 10.77 20.33 4.85
CA HIS A 25 9.70 19.48 5.37
C HIS A 25 9.77 18.07 4.76
N SER A 26 9.59 17.08 5.63
CA SER A 26 9.53 15.66 5.25
C SER A 26 8.16 15.11 5.63
N TYR A 27 7.64 14.16 4.86
CA TYR A 27 6.29 13.67 4.99
C TYR A 27 6.22 12.15 4.85
N PHE A 28 5.30 11.54 5.58
CA PHE A 28 4.91 10.15 5.40
C PHE A 28 3.39 10.03 5.41
N VAL A 29 2.90 8.89 4.92
CA VAL A 29 1.47 8.61 4.80
C VAL A 29 1.16 7.39 5.63
N ILE A 30 0.15 7.51 6.48
CA ILE A 30 -0.48 6.39 7.18
C ILE A 30 -1.66 5.94 6.33
N ILE A 31 -1.70 4.66 5.98
CA ILE A 31 -2.69 4.04 5.11
C ILE A 31 -3.48 3.06 5.96
N GLU A 32 -4.76 3.32 6.13
CA GLU A 32 -5.68 2.55 6.96
C GLU A 32 -6.76 1.92 6.08
N CYS A 33 -6.95 0.61 6.19
CA CYS A 33 -8.00 -0.12 5.48
C CYS A 33 -8.50 -1.25 6.37
N GLY A 34 -9.71 -1.11 6.91
CA GLY A 34 -10.23 -2.06 7.90
C GLY A 34 -9.28 -2.20 9.10
N THR A 35 -8.82 -3.43 9.35
CA THR A 35 -7.88 -3.76 10.44
C THR A 35 -6.41 -3.59 10.06
N LYS A 36 -6.09 -3.24 8.81
CA LYS A 36 -4.72 -3.14 8.31
C LYS A 36 -4.27 -1.69 8.28
N VAL A 37 -3.04 -1.48 8.76
CA VAL A 37 -2.37 -0.18 8.76
C VAL A 37 -1.00 -0.34 8.10
N GLY A 38 -0.64 0.57 7.20
CA GLY A 38 0.66 0.63 6.55
C GLY A 38 1.21 2.05 6.59
N THR A 39 2.52 2.18 6.83
CA THR A 39 3.18 3.49 6.89
C THR A 39 4.19 3.62 5.76
N SER A 40 4.14 4.71 5.02
CA SER A 40 5.10 4.97 3.97
C SER A 40 6.49 5.30 4.51
N LYS A 41 7.48 5.22 3.62
CA LYS A 41 8.77 5.86 3.88
C LYS A 41 8.56 7.38 4.04
N ILE A 42 9.45 7.99 4.81
CA ILE A 42 9.55 9.44 4.90
C ILE A 42 10.14 9.97 3.58
N SER A 43 9.49 10.97 2.99
CA SER A 43 9.92 11.62 1.75
C SER A 43 9.99 13.13 1.91
N LYS A 44 11.02 13.75 1.33
CA LYS A 44 11.19 15.20 1.35
C LYS A 44 10.36 15.86 0.26
N ALA A 45 9.77 17.01 0.56
CA ALA A 45 9.11 17.82 -0.45
C ALA A 45 10.13 18.43 -1.43
N ASN A 46 9.94 18.18 -2.72
CA ASN A 46 10.80 18.65 -3.81
C ASN A 46 10.01 19.55 -4.74
N HIS A 47 10.40 20.83 -4.83
CA HIS A 47 10.03 21.83 -5.85
C HIS A 47 8.55 22.06 -6.22
N LYS A 48 7.59 21.22 -5.81
CA LYS A 48 6.12 21.29 -5.97
C LYS A 48 5.39 20.02 -5.51
N GLU A 49 6.08 18.90 -5.33
CA GLU A 49 5.46 17.60 -5.00
C GLU A 49 6.28 16.81 -3.98
N ILE A 50 5.62 15.86 -3.32
CA ILE A 50 6.25 14.84 -2.48
C ILE A 50 6.11 13.51 -3.22
N LEU A 51 7.20 12.77 -3.36
CA LEU A 51 7.22 11.49 -4.09
C LEU A 51 7.44 10.34 -3.13
N TRP A 52 6.54 9.37 -3.10
CA TRP A 52 6.75 8.13 -2.32
C TRP A 52 7.05 6.95 -3.22
N ASN A 53 6.35 6.81 -4.35
CA ASN A 53 6.45 5.68 -5.28
C ASN A 53 6.48 4.33 -4.53
N GLY A 54 5.63 4.22 -3.50
CA GLY A 54 5.57 3.10 -2.57
C GLY A 54 4.41 2.18 -2.90
N LYS A 55 4.61 0.88 -2.74
CA LYS A 55 3.59 -0.14 -2.98
C LYS A 55 3.24 -0.85 -1.67
N PHE A 56 1.95 -0.94 -1.38
CA PHE A 56 1.41 -1.57 -0.17
C PHE A 56 0.49 -2.71 -0.58
N LEU A 57 0.53 -3.79 0.19
CA LEU A 57 -0.24 -5.00 -0.06
C LEU A 57 -1.03 -5.34 1.21
N PHE A 58 -2.34 -5.23 1.15
CA PHE A 58 -3.23 -5.65 2.23
C PHE A 58 -3.99 -6.90 1.80
N VAL A 59 -3.82 -7.96 2.59
CA VAL A 59 -4.49 -9.25 2.38
C VAL A 59 -5.56 -9.42 3.45
N PHE A 60 -6.78 -9.71 3.01
CA PHE A 60 -7.95 -9.89 3.85
C PHE A 60 -8.59 -11.25 3.58
N PRO A 61 -9.12 -11.93 4.60
CA PRO A 61 -10.12 -12.96 4.40
C PRO A 61 -11.32 -12.39 3.63
N THR A 62 -11.93 -13.19 2.76
CA THR A 62 -13.11 -12.73 1.97
C THR A 62 -14.25 -12.24 2.86
N SER A 63 -14.43 -12.81 4.06
CA SER A 63 -15.42 -12.39 5.04
C SER A 63 -15.15 -10.98 5.59
N GLU A 64 -13.89 -10.65 5.87
CA GLU A 64 -13.51 -9.31 6.33
C GLU A 64 -13.60 -8.29 5.20
N TRP A 65 -13.20 -8.68 3.98
CA TRP A 65 -13.23 -7.81 2.81
C TRP A 65 -14.61 -7.22 2.54
N GLN A 66 -15.68 -8.00 2.72
CA GLN A 66 -17.06 -7.56 2.52
C GLN A 66 -17.47 -6.41 3.46
N ASN A 67 -16.80 -6.26 4.61
CA ASN A 67 -17.09 -5.23 5.59
C ASN A 67 -16.25 -3.95 5.38
N ILE A 68 -15.26 -3.98 4.48
CA ILE A 68 -14.40 -2.84 4.20
C ILE A 68 -15.14 -1.83 3.33
N THR A 69 -15.32 -0.62 3.82
CA THR A 69 -16.06 0.42 3.10
C THR A 69 -15.17 1.45 2.44
N HIS A 70 -13.99 1.72 3.02
CA HIS A 70 -13.13 2.80 2.56
C HIS A 70 -11.65 2.51 2.85
N LEU A 71 -10.81 3.18 2.06
CA LEU A 71 -9.37 3.34 2.29
C LEU A 71 -9.13 4.75 2.79
N LYS A 72 -8.48 4.88 3.95
CA LYS A 72 -8.13 6.18 4.54
C LYS A 72 -6.63 6.40 4.45
N LEU A 73 -6.20 7.56 3.93
CA LEU A 73 -4.82 7.97 3.86
C LEU A 73 -4.65 9.26 4.65
N LYS A 74 -3.77 9.27 5.65
CA LYS A 74 -3.42 10.46 6.44
C LYS A 74 -2.01 10.90 6.10
N ILE A 75 -1.84 12.15 5.72
CA ILE A 75 -0.54 12.73 5.44
C ILE A 75 -0.02 13.40 6.71
N ILE A 76 1.16 13.02 7.13
CA ILE A 76 1.82 13.53 8.34
C ILE A 76 3.12 14.22 7.94
N GLU A 77 3.35 15.42 8.47
CA GLU A 77 4.63 16.11 8.42
C GLU A 77 5.51 15.58 9.55
N ALA A 78 6.64 14.97 9.20
CA ALA A 78 7.60 14.47 10.17
C ALA A 78 8.30 15.65 10.87
N GLU A 79 8.26 15.64 12.19
CA GLU A 79 8.98 16.57 13.06
C GLU A 79 9.95 15.78 13.95
N TYR A 80 11.01 16.43 14.41
CA TYR A 80 11.94 15.79 15.34
C TYR A 80 11.26 15.61 16.71
N PHE A 81 11.37 14.41 17.27
CA PHE A 81 10.93 14.06 18.63
C PHE A 81 9.41 14.05 18.90
N THR A 82 8.57 14.09 17.86
CA THR A 82 7.11 13.95 17.98
C THR A 82 6.58 12.90 16.99
N ASP A 83 5.32 12.51 17.12
CA ASP A 83 4.63 11.62 16.17
C ASP A 83 4.31 12.30 14.81
N GLY A 84 4.76 13.55 14.65
CA GLY A 84 4.52 14.38 13.47
C GLY A 84 3.22 15.18 13.55
N ARG A 85 3.06 16.09 12.59
CA ARG A 85 1.90 16.99 12.51
C ARG A 85 0.96 16.56 11.41
N PHE A 86 -0.34 16.46 11.71
CA PHE A 86 -1.36 16.19 10.70
C PHE A 86 -1.38 17.29 9.62
N VAL A 87 -1.40 16.88 8.35
CA VAL A 87 -1.43 17.79 7.19
C VAL A 87 -2.77 17.74 6.47
N GLY A 88 -3.41 16.59 6.43
CA GLY A 88 -4.66 16.35 5.75
C GLY A 88 -4.88 14.87 5.48
N GLU A 89 -6.09 14.52 5.04
CA GLU A 89 -6.47 13.15 4.75
C GLU A 89 -7.28 13.00 3.46
N THR A 90 -7.31 11.77 2.97
CA THR A 90 -8.13 11.35 1.83
C THR A 90 -8.86 10.07 2.23
N ILE A 91 -10.17 10.04 2.00
CA ILE A 91 -11.00 8.85 2.19
C ILE A 91 -11.55 8.42 0.84
N ILE A 92 -11.25 7.19 0.43
CA ILE A 92 -11.64 6.62 -0.86
C ILE A 92 -12.65 5.51 -0.60
N ASN A 93 -13.84 5.62 -1.18
CA ASN A 93 -14.87 4.60 -1.06
C ASN A 93 -14.50 3.38 -1.93
N LEU A 94 -14.44 2.20 -1.30
CA LEU A 94 -14.08 0.95 -1.97
C LEU A 94 -15.29 0.16 -2.46
N LYS A 95 -16.53 0.54 -2.13
CA LYS A 95 -17.75 -0.22 -2.47
C LYS A 95 -17.90 -0.50 -3.97
N GLY A 96 -17.65 0.50 -4.82
CA GLY A 96 -17.72 0.29 -6.28
C GLY A 96 -16.69 -0.73 -6.76
N LEU A 97 -15.48 -0.64 -6.22
CA LEU A 97 -14.37 -1.55 -6.52
C LEU A 97 -14.63 -2.97 -6.00
N MET A 98 -15.35 -3.10 -4.88
CA MET A 98 -15.77 -4.40 -4.34
C MET A 98 -16.81 -5.09 -5.21
N VAL A 99 -17.83 -4.37 -5.67
CA VAL A 99 -18.89 -4.96 -6.51
C VAL A 99 -18.29 -5.46 -7.81
N GLU A 100 -17.56 -4.61 -8.53
CA GLU A 100 -16.97 -4.97 -9.80
C GLU A 100 -15.84 -6.01 -9.65
N GLY A 101 -15.03 -5.92 -8.60
CA GLY A 101 -13.97 -6.88 -8.30
C GLY A 101 -14.51 -8.26 -7.93
N ASN A 102 -15.69 -8.35 -7.30
CA ASN A 102 -16.30 -9.63 -6.97
C ASN A 102 -16.74 -10.42 -8.20
N ASP A 103 -17.12 -9.72 -9.27
CA ASP A 103 -17.59 -10.30 -10.52
C ASP A 103 -16.42 -10.63 -11.47
N LYS A 104 -15.46 -9.71 -11.61
CA LYS A 104 -14.35 -9.82 -12.58
C LYS A 104 -13.12 -10.55 -12.03
N GLY A 105 -13.03 -10.73 -10.72
CA GLY A 105 -11.88 -11.35 -10.03
C GLY A 105 -10.66 -10.44 -9.90
N VAL A 106 -10.42 -9.54 -10.86
CA VAL A 106 -9.37 -8.51 -10.80
C VAL A 106 -9.92 -7.18 -11.34
N ILE A 107 -9.63 -6.09 -10.62
CA ILE A 107 -9.91 -4.72 -11.05
C ILE A 107 -8.72 -3.82 -10.72
N GLU A 108 -8.41 -2.88 -11.61
CA GLU A 108 -7.30 -1.96 -11.46
C GLU A 108 -7.73 -0.52 -11.78
N LEU A 109 -7.53 0.37 -10.82
CA LEU A 109 -7.60 1.82 -10.97
C LEU A 109 -6.18 2.35 -11.13
N LYS A 110 -5.92 2.90 -12.31
CA LYS A 110 -4.64 3.55 -12.62
C LYS A 110 -4.38 4.72 -11.64
N PRO A 111 -3.11 5.08 -11.40
CA PRO A 111 -2.77 6.19 -10.54
C PRO A 111 -3.49 7.49 -10.89
N THR A 112 -4.38 7.91 -10.01
CA THR A 112 -5.29 9.06 -10.18
C THR A 112 -5.18 9.99 -8.97
N PRO A 113 -5.37 11.31 -9.15
CA PRO A 113 -5.37 12.27 -8.05
C PRO A 113 -6.69 12.19 -7.26
N TYR A 114 -6.58 12.29 -5.94
CA TYR A 114 -7.67 12.37 -4.99
C TYR A 114 -7.49 13.60 -4.11
N ASN A 115 -8.60 14.23 -3.72
CA ASN A 115 -8.56 15.40 -2.86
C ASN A 115 -8.05 15.04 -1.47
N VAL A 116 -7.19 15.90 -0.94
CA VAL A 116 -6.75 15.92 0.45
C VAL A 116 -7.51 17.04 1.14
N VAL A 117 -8.14 16.74 2.27
CA VAL A 117 -8.91 17.68 3.08
C VAL A 117 -8.33 17.83 4.48
N LEU A 118 -8.61 18.95 5.13
CA LEU A 118 -8.33 19.18 6.54
C LEU A 118 -9.46 18.61 7.43
N GLU A 119 -9.33 18.75 8.75
CA GLU A 119 -10.36 18.31 9.72
C GLU A 119 -11.70 19.04 9.56
N ASP A 120 -11.69 20.25 8.99
CA ASP A 120 -12.88 21.05 8.70
C ASP A 120 -13.43 20.82 7.27
N ASP A 121 -13.01 19.72 6.62
CA ASP A 121 -13.33 19.34 5.23
C ASP A 121 -12.87 20.35 4.16
N SER A 122 -12.09 21.36 4.53
CA SER A 122 -11.55 22.31 3.56
C SER A 122 -10.49 21.66 2.68
N TYR A 123 -10.50 22.00 1.39
CA TYR A 123 -9.55 21.45 0.42
C TYR A 123 -8.12 21.92 0.72
N LYS A 124 -7.20 20.94 0.83
CA LYS A 124 -5.78 21.17 1.12
C LYS A 124 -4.86 20.90 -0.06
N GLY A 125 -5.25 20.03 -0.98
CA GLY A 125 -4.40 19.62 -2.09
C GLY A 125 -4.83 18.26 -2.65
N GLU A 126 -3.89 17.54 -3.25
CA GLU A 126 -4.16 16.26 -3.88
C GLU A 126 -3.10 15.22 -3.54
N ILE A 127 -3.53 13.96 -3.47
CA ILE A 127 -2.68 12.78 -3.36
C ILE A 127 -2.97 11.85 -4.55
N LYS A 128 -1.93 11.38 -5.22
CA LYS A 128 -2.00 10.50 -6.37
C LYS A 128 -1.73 9.07 -5.94
N LEU A 129 -2.69 8.18 -6.17
CA LEU A 129 -2.52 6.75 -5.94
C LEU A 129 -3.28 5.90 -6.95
N GLY A 130 -2.79 4.67 -7.16
CA GLY A 130 -3.48 3.61 -7.89
C GLY A 130 -3.97 2.54 -6.93
N LEU A 131 -5.03 1.83 -7.32
CA LEU A 131 -5.60 0.73 -6.56
C LEU A 131 -5.72 -0.48 -7.45
N LYS A 132 -5.39 -1.66 -6.93
CA LYS A 132 -5.63 -2.91 -7.62
C LYS A 132 -6.21 -3.92 -6.65
N PHE A 133 -7.32 -4.53 -7.02
CA PHE A 133 -7.96 -5.56 -6.23
C PHE A 133 -7.90 -6.89 -6.96
N ILE A 134 -7.61 -7.94 -6.20
CA ILE A 134 -7.48 -9.31 -6.67
C ILE A 134 -8.23 -10.20 -5.68
N LYS A 135 -9.25 -10.90 -6.15
CA LYS A 135 -9.97 -11.92 -5.38
C LYS A 135 -9.28 -13.26 -5.58
N ASN A 136 -8.52 -13.71 -4.60
CA ASN A 136 -7.97 -15.06 -4.52
C ASN A 136 -9.06 -16.02 -4.04
N GLY A 137 -9.99 -16.31 -4.95
CA GLY A 137 -11.18 -17.07 -4.62
C GLY A 137 -11.63 -18.06 -5.66
N ASP A 138 -10.79 -18.40 -6.66
CA ASP A 138 -10.85 -19.55 -7.59
C ASP A 138 -10.07 -19.12 -8.85
N CYS A 139 -8.74 -19.26 -8.86
CA CYS A 139 -7.97 -19.18 -10.11
C CYS A 139 -7.99 -20.55 -10.83
N GLU A 140 -9.16 -21.14 -10.96
CA GLU A 140 -9.44 -22.12 -11.99
C GLU A 140 -10.50 -21.55 -12.92
N THR A 141 -10.16 -21.51 -14.21
CA THR A 141 -11.10 -21.45 -15.33
C THR A 141 -11.79 -20.11 -15.59
N LYS A 142 -11.18 -19.31 -16.47
CA LYS A 142 -11.77 -18.83 -17.75
C LYS A 142 -10.75 -18.00 -18.54
N ARG A 143 -9.98 -18.67 -19.40
CA ARG A 143 -9.35 -18.07 -20.59
C ARG A 143 -9.29 -19.08 -21.74
N ARG A 144 -10.48 -19.36 -22.28
CA ARG A 144 -10.79 -19.74 -23.67
C ARG A 144 -12.10 -18.97 -23.93
N GLU A 145 -12.32 -18.15 -24.94
CA GLU A 145 -11.78 -18.03 -26.30
C GLU A 145 -11.12 -16.64 -26.49
N SER A 146 -10.03 -16.46 -27.25
CA SER A 146 -9.93 -16.67 -28.68
C SER A 146 -8.62 -17.37 -29.07
N ALA A 147 -8.71 -18.22 -30.08
CA ALA A 147 -7.70 -19.17 -30.54
C ALA A 147 -6.46 -18.52 -31.19
N ALA A 148 -5.28 -19.02 -30.82
CA ALA A 148 -4.20 -19.46 -31.72
C ALA A 148 -3.10 -20.16 -30.90
N GLU A 149 -3.28 -21.47 -30.75
CA GLU A 149 -2.30 -22.57 -30.79
C GLU A 149 -0.84 -22.34 -30.37
N GLY A 150 -0.38 -23.18 -29.42
CA GLY A 150 1.04 -23.36 -29.07
C GLY A 150 1.24 -23.88 -27.66
N GLU A 151 1.03 -25.17 -27.43
CA GLU A 151 1.30 -25.85 -26.17
C GLU A 151 2.81 -25.88 -25.84
N ASN A 152 3.19 -25.53 -24.60
CA ASN A 152 3.98 -26.44 -23.79
C ASN A 152 3.77 -26.21 -22.29
N SER A 153 3.69 -27.34 -21.63
CA SER A 153 3.35 -27.71 -20.28
C SER A 153 4.10 -27.01 -19.13
N GLY A 154 3.42 -26.97 -17.98
CA GLY A 154 4.06 -27.29 -16.71
C GLY A 154 4.49 -26.12 -15.83
N SER A 155 3.64 -25.78 -14.86
CA SER A 155 4.06 -25.57 -13.47
C SER A 155 5.20 -24.58 -13.22
N ILE A 156 4.97 -23.28 -13.46
CA ILE A 156 5.86 -22.22 -12.92
C ILE A 156 5.16 -21.36 -11.83
N CYS A 157 3.82 -21.39 -11.77
CA CYS A 157 3.06 -20.49 -10.89
C CYS A 157 3.14 -20.78 -9.38
N ASN A 158 3.71 -21.91 -8.94
CA ASN A 158 3.95 -22.14 -7.51
C ASN A 158 5.42 -21.94 -7.09
N THR A 159 6.32 -21.70 -8.05
CA THR A 159 7.76 -21.56 -7.77
C THR A 159 8.11 -20.12 -7.41
N ILE A 160 7.49 -19.13 -8.05
CA ILE A 160 7.82 -17.71 -7.83
C ILE A 160 7.42 -17.24 -6.42
N MET A 161 6.30 -17.75 -5.88
CA MET A 161 5.82 -17.40 -4.53
C MET A 161 6.77 -17.87 -3.41
N LYS A 162 7.50 -18.98 -3.60
CA LYS A 162 8.46 -19.49 -2.59
C LYS A 162 9.83 -18.81 -2.63
N VAL A 163 10.23 -18.25 -3.76
CA VAL A 163 11.56 -17.62 -3.90
C VAL A 163 11.65 -16.30 -3.12
N TRP A 164 10.53 -15.57 -2.99
CA TRP A 164 10.52 -14.28 -2.28
C TRP A 164 10.27 -14.40 -0.77
N SER A 165 9.79 -15.56 -0.27
CA SER A 165 9.67 -15.82 1.17
C SER A 165 10.98 -16.32 1.81
N MET A 166 11.97 -16.71 1.02
CA MET A 166 13.23 -17.29 1.50
C MET A 166 14.35 -16.25 1.70
N THR A 167 14.25 -15.05 1.13
CA THR A 167 15.32 -14.03 1.21
C THR A 167 15.21 -13.08 2.40
N TRP A 168 14.10 -13.07 3.14
CA TRP A 168 13.96 -12.26 4.37
C TRP A 168 14.06 -13.04 5.69
N CYS A 169 13.95 -14.37 5.68
CA CYS A 169 14.20 -15.16 6.90
C CYS A 169 15.70 -15.23 7.25
N SER A 170 16.59 -15.16 6.26
CA SER A 170 18.04 -15.27 6.48
C SER A 170 18.68 -14.00 7.07
N ILE A 171 18.07 -12.83 6.88
CA ILE A 171 18.59 -11.55 7.41
C ILE A 171 18.24 -11.39 8.91
N LEU A 172 17.05 -11.86 9.33
CA LEU A 172 16.63 -11.78 10.73
C LEU A 172 17.33 -12.78 11.66
N TYR A 173 17.93 -13.85 11.12
CA TYR A 173 18.75 -14.77 11.91
C TYR A 173 20.17 -14.25 12.20
N PHE A 174 20.71 -13.34 11.38
CA PHE A 174 22.06 -12.82 11.59
C PHE A 174 22.10 -11.71 12.66
N CYS A 175 21.07 -10.84 12.73
CA CYS A 175 21.01 -9.78 13.74
C CYS A 175 20.70 -10.28 15.15
N ARG A 176 20.17 -11.50 15.31
CA ARG A 176 19.85 -12.03 16.64
C ARG A 176 21.08 -12.60 17.36
N LYS A 177 22.14 -12.97 16.63
CA LYS A 177 23.36 -13.54 17.24
C LYS A 177 24.30 -12.48 17.81
N THR A 178 24.34 -11.28 17.23
CA THR A 178 25.23 -10.20 17.72
C THR A 178 24.72 -9.50 18.98
N SER A 179 23.44 -9.68 19.36
CA SER A 179 22.88 -9.06 20.57
C SER A 179 23.06 -9.90 21.85
N TYR A 180 23.41 -11.20 21.75
CA TYR A 180 23.65 -12.03 22.94
C TYR A 180 25.09 -11.88 23.46
N ASP A 181 26.08 -11.66 22.58
CA ASP A 181 27.49 -11.53 23.00
C ASP A 181 27.83 -10.17 23.66
N TYR A 182 26.98 -9.15 23.51
CA TYR A 182 27.20 -7.85 24.18
C TYR A 182 26.70 -7.80 25.63
N LYS A 183 25.88 -8.78 26.09
CA LYS A 183 25.33 -8.79 27.46
C LYS A 183 26.12 -9.64 28.46
N GLN A 184 27.20 -10.32 28.06
CA GLN A 184 28.05 -11.10 28.97
C GLN A 184 29.44 -10.48 29.24
N LYS A 185 29.70 -9.24 28.81
CA LYS A 185 30.97 -8.54 29.07
C LYS A 185 30.91 -7.42 30.12
N GLU A 186 29.79 -7.29 30.82
CA GLU A 186 29.56 -6.20 31.78
C GLU A 186 29.20 -6.68 33.21
N ASN A 187 29.66 -7.87 33.60
CA ASN A 187 29.73 -8.30 35.00
C ASN A 187 31.09 -8.94 35.27
#